data_AF-A0A947JXW3-F1
#
_entry.id   AF-A0A947JXW3-F1
#
_cell.length_a   1.000
_cell.length_b   1.000
_cell.length_c   1.000
_cell.angle_alpha   90.00
_cell.angle_beta   90.00
_cell.angle_gamma   90.00
#
_symmetry.space_group_name_H-M   'P 1'
#
loop_
_entity.id
_entity.type
_entity.pdbx_description
1 polymer ?
#
loop_
_entity_poly.entity_id
_entity_poly.type
_entity_poly.pdbx_seq_one_letter_code
_entity_poly.pdbx_strand_id
1 'polypeptide(L)' 'MRAISKLGEAGIKVYRSDAGTVADMLEEFQDGKLSELSIDKACREHSCH' A
#
# COMPACT_ATOMS: atom_id res chain seq x y z
N MET A 1 -7.73 13.45 -6.43
CA MET A 1 -7.93 12.60 -5.24
C MET A 1 -7.25 11.27 -5.48
N ARG A 2 -6.31 10.84 -4.62
CA ARG A 2 -5.69 9.51 -4.69
C ARG A 2 -6.38 8.61 -3.66
N ALA A 3 -6.78 7.40 -4.05
CA ALA A 3 -7.49 6.46 -3.17
C ALA A 3 -6.68 6.14 -1.89
N ILE A 4 -5.37 5.97 -2.02
CA ILE A 4 -4.44 5.74 -0.91
C ILE A 4 -4.48 6.90 0.10
N SER A 5 -4.68 8.13 -0.36
CA SER A 5 -4.76 9.30 0.52
C SER A 5 -5.99 9.23 1.43
N LYS A 6 -7.16 8.93 0.86
CA LYS A 6 -8.42 8.83 1.61
C LYS A 6 -8.44 7.63 2.55
N LEU A 7 -7.83 6.51 2.15
CA LEU A 7 -7.67 5.33 3.00
C LEU A 7 -6.76 5.62 4.20
N GLY A 8 -5.64 6.31 3.98
CA GLY A 8 -4.75 6.74 5.06
C GLY A 8 -5.41 7.73 6.02
N GLU A 9 -6.17 8.72 5.51
CA GLU A 9 -6.96 9.65 6.33
C GLU A 9 -7.99 8.93 7.22
N ALA A 10 -8.50 7.78 6.78
CA ALA A 10 -9.42 6.93 7.54
C ALA A 10 -8.72 5.93 8.50
N GLY A 11 -7.39 5.96 8.60
CA GLY A 11 -6.61 5.04 9.42
C GLY A 11 -6.47 3.63 8.85
N ILE A 12 -6.77 3.45 7.55
CA ILE A 12 -6.68 2.16 6.86
C ILE A 12 -5.29 2.00 6.26
N LYS A 13 -4.60 0.92 6.65
CA LYS A 13 -3.30 0.54 6.08
C LYS A 13 -3.49 -0.13 4.72
N VAL A 14 -2.64 0.21 3.76
CA VAL A 14 -2.68 -0.33 2.41
C VAL A 14 -1.40 -1.13 2.17
N TYR A 15 -1.53 -2.31 1.60
CA TYR A 15 -0.40 -3.20 1.28
C TYR A 15 -0.41 -3.51 -0.20
N ARG A 16 0.79 -3.65 -0.78
CA ARG A 16 0.98 -4.08 -2.16
C ARG A 16 1.52 -5.50 -2.18
N SER A 17 0.83 -6.39 -2.90
CA SER A 17 1.34 -7.70 -3.33
C SER A 17 1.68 -7.64 -4.82
N ASP A 18 2.69 -8.38 -5.24
CA ASP A 18 3.24 -8.31 -6.60
C ASP A 18 2.49 -9.21 -7.60
N ALA A 19 1.93 -10.35 -7.16
CA ALA A 19 0.97 -11.19 -7.90
C ALA A 19 0.57 -12.40 -7.05
N GLY A 20 -0.67 -12.87 -7.16
CA GLY A 20 -1.09 -14.09 -6.46
C GLY A 20 -2.61 -14.22 -6.34
N THR A 21 -3.03 -15.23 -5.57
CA THR A 21 -4.44 -15.36 -5.14
C THR A 21 -4.66 -14.62 -3.84
N VAL A 22 -5.92 -14.42 -3.44
CA VAL A 22 -6.23 -13.85 -2.12
C VAL A 22 -5.64 -14.67 -0.98
N ALA A 23 -5.58 -16.00 -1.12
CA ALA A 23 -4.97 -16.88 -0.12
C ALA A 23 -3.47 -16.59 0.03
N ASP A 24 -2.76 -16.48 -1.09
CA ASP A 24 -1.33 -16.16 -1.13
C ASP A 24 -1.06 -14.79 -0.46
N MET A 25 -1.87 -13.78 -0.76
CA MET A 25 -1.75 -12.46 -0.13
C MET A 25 -1.96 -12.50 1.39
N LEU A 26 -2.85 -13.35 1.89
CA LEU A 26 -3.07 -13.52 3.33
C LEU A 26 -1.87 -14.19 4.00
N GLU A 27 -1.23 -15.14 3.33
CA GLU A 27 0.00 -15.79 3.81
C GLU A 27 1.17 -14.81 3.81
N GLU A 28 1.38 -14.07 2.71
CA GLU A 28 2.40 -13.02 2.61
C GLU A 28 2.21 -11.92 3.66
N PHE A 29 0.97 -11.54 3.95
CA PHE A 29 0.64 -10.56 4.99
C PHE A 29 1.03 -11.05 6.38
N GLN A 30 0.67 -12.30 6.71
CA GLN A 30 0.99 -12.90 8.00
C GLN A 30 2.50 -13.09 8.19
N ASP A 31 3.22 -13.40 7.11
CA ASP A 31 4.68 -13.53 7.12
C ASP A 31 5.41 -12.16 7.15
N GLY A 32 4.68 -11.05 7.00
CA GLY A 32 5.25 -9.70 6.99
C GLY A 32 6.02 -9.35 5.71
N LYS A 33 5.79 -10.10 4.63
CA LYS A 33 6.45 -9.93 3.33
C LYS A 33 5.84 -8.80 2.47
N LEU A 34 4.61 -8.39 2.76
CA LEU A 34 3.94 -7.35 1.99
C LEU A 34 4.49 -5.95 2.28
N SER A 35 4.69 -5.18 1.20
CA SER A 35 5.13 -3.79 1.32
C SER A 35 3.95 -2.87 1.64
N GLU A 36 4.02 -2.19 2.79
CA GLU A 36 3.05 -1.15 3.15
C GLU A 36 3.22 0.08 2.23
N LEU A 37 2.10 0.51 1.65
CA LEU A 37 1.95 1.75 0.88
C LEU A 37 1.45 2.86 1.81
N SER A 38 2.36 3.77 2.18
CA SER A 38 2.03 4.97 2.95
C SER A 38 1.99 6.19 2.01
N ILE A 39 1.18 7.21 2.35
CA ILE A 39 1.04 8.44 1.55
C ILE A 39 2.39 9.15 1.34
N ASP A 40 3.27 9.08 2.33
CA ASP A 40 4.65 9.60 2.24
C ASP A 40 5.44 8.99 1.07
N LYS A 41 5.30 7.68 0.84
CA LYS A 41 5.94 6.99 -0.29
C LYS A 41 5.26 7.29 -1.63
N ALA A 42 3.95 7.53 -1.64
CA ALA A 42 3.18 7.79 -2.87
C ALA A 42 3.38 9.21 -3.44
N CYS A 43 3.77 10.18 -2.61
CA CYS A 43 3.96 11.58 -3.04
C CYS A 43 5.41 11.94 -3.41
N ARG A 44 6.39 11.06 -3.15
CA ARG A 44 7.82 11.33 -3.42
C ARG A 44 8.23 11.31 -4.90
N GLU A 45 7.34 10.96 -5.82
CA GLU A 45 7.63 10.85 -7.26
C GLU A 45 7.09 12.03 -8.10
N HIS A 46 6.83 13.18 -7.47
CA HIS A 46 6.45 14.40 -8.18
C HIS A 46 7.44 15.50 -7.84
N SER A 47 8.63 15.43 -8.42
CA SER A 47 9.46 16.61 -8.64
C SER A 47 8.70 17.58 -9.55
N CYS A 48 7.97 18.51 -8.93
CA CYS A 48 7.49 19.72 -9.60
C CYS A 48 8.70 20.53 -10.08
N HIS A 49 8.71 20.84 -11.39
CA HIS A 49 9.40 21.98 -11.98
C HIS A 49 8.33 23.05 -12.21
#